data_AF-A0A9X9M2S4-F1
#
_entry.id   AF-A0A9X9M2S4-F1
#
_cell.length_a   1.000
_cell.length_b   1.000
_cell.length_c   1.000
_cell.angle_alpha   90.00
_cell.angle_beta   90.00
_cell.angle_gamma   90.00
#
_symmetry.space_group_name_H-M   'P 1'
#
loop_
_entity.id
_entity.type
_entity.pdbx_description
1 polymer ?
#
loop_
_entity_poly.entity_id
_entity_poly.type
_entity_poly.pdbx_seq_one_letter_code
_entity_poly.pdbx_strand_id
1 'polypeptide(L)'
;SVVDVFRKKEYDAAVKIQSWFRGCQVRAYIRYLHRAATVIQKWWRGYSGREEYRLLVKFASCAMKMNFYNAMAVRIQRRWRGYRIRKYCFNYFYLKEYLRAVSETNDAIREALEEFAEMREREEKRADLEREEKERDYQARKMHYLLSTKQIPGIYNSPFRKDPDPWELRLQKAKPLTSQRSKVKEKHWISPSSWLECTSARSFPRSEILPPIDRKQCQGPFRDITEVLEQRYKPLEPTLRVAEPINELNVAREEFRRQEWMRNVHDNMFLPFSSYHKNKKYTPLMHSSSKYGPNFYGSRHFRDENPKKWICDKDFQTVLPSFDLFSKYGKLYSKAGQII
;
A
#
# COMPACT_ATOMS: atom_id res chain seq x y z
N SER A 1 -90.79 5.51 67.37
CA SER A 1 -90.62 6.97 67.34
C SER A 1 -90.46 7.42 65.90
N VAL A 2 -91.44 8.14 65.33
CA VAL A 2 -91.40 8.65 63.95
C VAL A 2 -90.21 9.61 63.74
N VAL A 3 -89.78 10.29 64.81
CA VAL A 3 -88.66 11.24 64.84
C VAL A 3 -87.32 10.60 64.48
N ASP A 4 -87.06 9.36 64.90
CA ASP A 4 -85.80 8.66 64.58
C ASP A 4 -85.65 8.32 63.10
N VAL A 5 -86.77 8.11 62.39
CA VAL A 5 -86.76 7.83 60.94
C VAL A 5 -86.38 9.08 60.16
N PHE A 6 -86.87 10.25 60.56
CA PHE A 6 -86.50 11.54 59.93
C PHE A 6 -85.04 11.88 60.20
N ARG A 7 -84.57 11.73 61.43
CA ARG A 7 -83.16 11.94 61.80
C ARG A 7 -82.21 11.06 60.99
N LYS A 8 -82.57 9.79 60.76
CA LYS A 8 -81.76 8.88 59.93
C LYS A 8 -81.72 9.34 58.46
N LYS A 9 -82.85 9.78 57.90
CA LYS A 9 -82.89 10.30 56.52
C LYS A 9 -82.04 11.56 56.35
N GLU A 10 -82.07 12.49 57.31
CA GLU A 10 -81.25 13.69 57.31
C GLU A 10 -79.76 13.37 57.41
N TYR A 11 -79.40 12.44 58.30
CA TYR A 11 -78.03 11.95 58.44
C TYR A 11 -77.52 11.32 57.15
N ASP A 12 -78.29 10.42 56.53
CA ASP A 12 -77.90 9.75 55.28
C ASP A 12 -77.74 10.75 54.12
N ALA A 13 -78.61 11.78 54.06
CA ALA A 13 -78.49 12.86 53.08
C ALA A 13 -77.21 13.70 53.31
N ALA A 14 -76.91 14.05 54.57
CA ALA A 14 -75.69 14.75 54.93
C ALA A 14 -74.43 13.93 54.57
N VAL A 15 -74.42 12.63 54.86
CA VAL A 15 -73.31 11.73 54.50
C VAL A 15 -73.11 11.66 52.98
N LYS A 16 -74.19 11.64 52.19
CA LYS A 16 -74.10 11.69 50.71
C LYS A 16 -73.47 12.99 50.22
N ILE A 17 -73.90 14.14 50.74
CA ILE A 17 -73.35 15.45 50.35
C ILE A 17 -71.87 15.54 50.74
N GLN A 18 -71.52 15.14 51.96
CA GLN A 18 -70.15 15.19 52.46
C GLN A 18 -69.22 14.24 51.70
N SER A 19 -69.65 13.00 51.41
CA SER A 19 -68.86 12.04 50.64
C SER A 19 -68.65 12.50 49.20
N TRP A 20 -69.68 13.08 48.57
CA TRP A 20 -69.56 13.70 47.26
C TRP A 20 -68.55 14.85 47.25
N PHE A 21 -68.63 15.77 48.23
CA PHE A 21 -67.72 16.91 48.34
C PHE A 21 -66.27 16.47 48.55
N ARG A 22 -66.02 15.53 49.48
CA ARG A 22 -64.69 14.94 49.70
C ARG A 22 -64.16 14.29 48.41
N GLY A 23 -65.01 13.57 47.69
CA GLY A 23 -64.65 13.00 46.37
C GLY A 23 -64.29 14.07 45.34
N CYS A 24 -65.02 15.20 45.30
CA CYS A 24 -64.71 16.33 44.43
C CYS A 24 -63.34 16.96 44.76
N GLN A 25 -63.03 17.15 46.04
CA GLN A 25 -61.72 17.66 46.49
C GLN A 25 -60.58 16.73 46.05
N VAL A 26 -60.70 15.42 46.31
CA VAL A 26 -59.68 14.44 45.93
C VAL A 26 -59.47 14.40 44.42
N ARG A 27 -60.55 14.38 43.62
CA ARG A 27 -60.44 14.39 42.15
C ARG A 27 -59.81 15.68 41.62
N ALA A 28 -60.11 16.83 42.22
CA ALA A 28 -59.48 18.09 41.86
C ALA A 28 -57.96 18.05 42.13
N TYR A 29 -57.56 17.53 43.28
CA TYR A 29 -56.16 17.36 43.65
C TYR A 29 -55.42 16.39 42.72
N ILE A 30 -56.02 15.23 42.39
CA ILE A 30 -55.44 14.28 41.43
C ILE A 30 -55.24 14.92 40.05
N ARG A 31 -56.21 15.69 39.55
CA ARG A 31 -56.06 16.44 38.28
C ARG A 31 -54.91 17.44 38.34
N TYR A 32 -54.76 18.15 39.46
CA TYR A 32 -53.63 19.05 39.68
C TYR A 32 -52.30 18.29 39.63
N LEU A 33 -52.19 17.15 40.32
CA LEU A 33 -50.98 16.32 40.29
C LEU A 33 -50.65 15.82 38.88
N HIS A 34 -51.64 15.33 38.12
CA HIS A 34 -51.43 14.91 36.73
C HIS A 34 -50.95 16.07 35.84
N ARG A 35 -51.50 17.27 36.02
CA ARG A 35 -51.06 18.46 35.30
C ARG A 35 -49.60 18.80 35.64
N ALA A 36 -49.23 18.79 36.92
CA ALA A 36 -47.87 19.03 37.36
C ALA A 36 -46.89 17.97 36.79
N ALA A 37 -47.25 16.69 36.86
CA ALA A 37 -46.48 15.60 36.29
C ALA A 37 -46.29 15.76 34.76
N THR A 38 -47.34 16.12 34.05
CA THR A 38 -47.30 16.34 32.59
C THR A 38 -46.36 17.49 32.23
N VAL A 39 -46.38 18.57 33.00
CA VAL A 39 -45.45 19.71 32.81
C VAL A 39 -44.01 19.24 33.00
N ILE A 40 -43.70 18.56 34.11
CA ILE A 40 -42.35 18.05 34.38
C ILE A 40 -41.88 17.12 33.26
N GLN A 41 -42.72 16.16 32.85
CA GLN A 41 -42.40 15.22 31.78
C GLN A 41 -42.20 15.91 30.43
N LYS A 42 -43.03 16.91 30.10
CA LYS A 42 -42.89 17.71 28.85
C LYS A 42 -41.54 18.41 28.82
N TRP A 43 -41.16 19.05 29.92
CA TRP A 43 -39.87 19.73 30.02
C TRP A 43 -38.70 18.76 29.91
N TRP A 44 -38.78 17.62 30.60
CA TRP A 44 -37.74 16.59 30.56
C TRP A 44 -37.54 15.98 29.16
N ARG A 45 -38.63 15.60 28.48
CA ARG A 45 -38.58 15.09 27.10
C ARG A 45 -37.96 16.12 26.16
N GLY A 46 -38.33 17.40 26.31
CA GLY A 46 -37.75 18.50 25.53
C GLY A 46 -36.27 18.74 25.83
N TYR A 47 -35.84 18.62 27.09
CA TYR A 47 -34.44 18.72 27.47
C TYR A 47 -33.62 17.58 26.86
N SER A 48 -34.08 16.33 27.03
CA SER A 48 -33.41 15.13 26.53
C SER A 48 -33.20 15.19 25.02
N GLY A 49 -34.24 15.53 24.25
CA GLY A 49 -34.12 15.66 22.80
C GLY A 49 -33.15 16.77 22.36
N ARG A 50 -33.09 17.90 23.10
CA ARG A 50 -32.11 18.97 22.81
C ARG A 50 -30.68 18.57 23.18
N GLU A 51 -30.48 17.72 24.17
CA GLU A 51 -29.17 17.21 24.53
C GLU A 51 -28.65 16.25 23.45
N GLU A 52 -29.47 15.30 23.03
CA GLU A 52 -29.16 14.36 21.95
C GLU A 52 -28.86 15.09 20.64
N TYR A 53 -29.70 16.06 20.25
CA TYR A 53 -29.47 16.86 19.04
C TYR A 53 -28.14 17.62 19.10
N ARG A 54 -27.79 18.21 20.24
CA ARG A 54 -26.51 18.92 20.42
C ARG A 54 -25.32 17.98 20.27
N LEU A 55 -25.43 16.76 20.78
CA LEU A 55 -24.42 15.73 20.62
C LEU A 55 -24.27 15.35 19.13
N LEU A 56 -25.36 15.08 18.44
CA LEU A 56 -25.34 14.74 17.00
C LEU A 56 -24.72 15.86 16.15
N VAL A 57 -25.12 17.12 16.38
CA VAL A 57 -24.55 18.28 15.66
C VAL A 57 -23.06 18.43 15.95
N LYS A 58 -22.63 18.21 17.19
CA LYS A 58 -21.21 18.26 17.55
C LYS A 58 -20.42 17.19 16.79
N PHE A 59 -20.91 15.94 16.77
CA PHE A 59 -20.28 14.86 16.02
C PHE A 59 -20.24 15.16 14.51
N ALA A 60 -21.34 15.61 13.93
CA ALA A 60 -21.40 15.97 12.51
C ALA A 60 -20.42 17.11 12.17
N SER A 61 -20.33 18.14 13.00
CA SER A 61 -19.38 19.25 12.83
C SER A 61 -17.93 18.79 12.92
N CYS A 62 -17.61 17.92 13.89
CA CYS A 62 -16.29 17.32 14.02
C CYS A 62 -15.93 16.47 12.80
N ALA A 63 -16.84 15.61 12.33
CA ALA A 63 -16.63 14.78 11.15
C ALA A 63 -16.40 15.63 9.89
N MET A 64 -17.22 16.67 9.67
CA MET A 64 -17.07 17.58 8.55
C MET A 64 -15.72 18.29 8.55
N LYS A 65 -15.29 18.81 9.70
CA LYS A 65 -13.97 19.45 9.85
C LYS A 65 -12.84 18.45 9.61
N MET A 66 -12.92 17.26 10.19
CA MET A 66 -11.92 16.21 10.01
C MET A 66 -11.78 15.83 8.53
N ASN A 67 -12.90 15.62 7.83
CA ASN A 67 -12.91 15.30 6.40
C ASN A 67 -12.27 16.41 5.56
N PHE A 68 -12.56 17.68 5.87
CA PHE A 68 -11.95 18.82 5.21
C PHE A 68 -10.42 18.84 5.39
N TYR A 69 -9.95 18.71 6.64
CA TYR A 69 -8.51 18.71 6.91
C TYR A 69 -7.80 17.49 6.31
N ASN A 70 -8.42 16.31 6.35
CA ASN A 70 -7.89 15.12 5.70
C ASN A 70 -7.76 15.32 4.18
N ALA A 71 -8.77 15.90 3.53
CA ALA A 71 -8.70 16.22 2.10
C ALA A 71 -7.55 17.19 1.78
N MET A 72 -7.35 18.22 2.61
CA MET A 72 -6.23 19.15 2.44
C MET A 72 -4.88 18.48 2.69
N ALA A 73 -4.78 17.64 3.71
CA ALA A 73 -3.57 16.87 4.01
C ALA A 73 -3.20 15.95 2.83
N VAL A 74 -4.17 15.25 2.23
CA VAL A 74 -3.94 14.42 1.04
C VAL A 74 -3.40 15.24 -0.13
N ARG A 75 -3.91 16.46 -0.37
CA ARG A 75 -3.40 17.34 -1.44
C ARG A 75 -1.94 17.74 -1.21
N ILE A 76 -1.60 18.13 0.02
CA ILE A 76 -0.23 18.49 0.42
C ILE A 76 0.68 17.27 0.28
N GLN A 77 0.28 16.13 0.83
CA GLN A 77 1.05 14.88 0.76
C GLN A 77 1.27 14.42 -0.68
N ARG A 78 0.25 14.47 -1.55
CA ARG A 78 0.38 14.13 -2.98
C ARG A 78 1.44 15.01 -3.66
N ARG A 79 1.40 16.32 -3.42
CA ARG A 79 2.38 17.26 -3.99
C ARG A 79 3.79 16.97 -3.48
N TRP A 80 3.93 16.73 -2.19
CA TRP A 80 5.21 16.40 -1.55
C TRP A 80 5.79 15.09 -2.07
N ARG A 81 5.00 14.01 -2.12
CA ARG A 81 5.44 12.71 -2.65
C ARG A 81 5.96 12.84 -4.09
N GLY A 82 5.24 13.59 -4.93
CA GLY A 82 5.67 13.86 -6.30
C GLY A 82 6.97 14.66 -6.38
N TYR A 83 7.14 15.69 -5.54
CA TYR A 83 8.39 16.44 -5.45
C TYR A 83 9.56 15.56 -4.99
N ARG A 84 9.38 14.79 -3.92
CA ARG A 84 10.41 13.92 -3.34
C ARG A 84 10.96 12.93 -4.37
N ILE A 85 10.08 12.27 -5.12
CA ILE A 85 10.49 11.32 -6.16
C ILE A 85 11.34 12.03 -7.23
N ARG A 86 10.86 13.15 -7.77
CA ARG A 86 11.57 13.89 -8.83
C ARG A 86 12.91 14.48 -8.37
N LYS A 87 13.05 14.79 -7.09
CA LYS A 87 14.29 15.37 -6.56
C LYS A 87 15.31 14.32 -6.13
N TYR A 88 14.87 13.25 -5.49
CA TYR A 88 15.79 12.35 -4.77
C TYR A 88 15.78 10.90 -5.27
N CYS A 89 14.75 10.44 -5.96
CA CYS A 89 14.65 9.03 -6.37
C CYS A 89 14.82 8.83 -7.87
N PHE A 90 14.25 9.72 -8.68
CA PHE A 90 14.13 9.52 -10.13
C PHE A 90 14.48 10.79 -10.88
N ASN A 91 15.53 10.72 -11.70
CA ASN A 91 15.91 11.79 -12.61
C ASN A 91 15.58 11.39 -14.06
N TYR A 92 14.50 11.98 -14.58
CA TYR A 92 13.97 11.69 -15.92
C TYR A 92 15.00 11.91 -17.03
N PHE A 93 15.79 12.99 -16.94
CA PHE A 93 16.76 13.33 -17.98
C PHE A 93 17.88 12.29 -18.04
N TYR A 94 18.40 11.84 -16.90
CA TYR A 94 19.40 10.76 -16.88
C TYR A 94 18.86 9.44 -17.44
N LEU A 95 17.62 9.05 -17.09
CA LEU A 95 17.03 7.85 -17.67
C LEU A 95 16.88 7.99 -19.20
N LYS A 96 16.42 9.15 -19.68
CA LYS A 96 16.24 9.38 -21.11
C LYS A 96 17.55 9.27 -21.88
N GLU A 97 18.61 9.90 -21.36
CA GLU A 97 19.95 9.83 -21.96
C GLU A 97 20.52 8.41 -21.91
N TYR A 98 20.34 7.70 -20.80
CA TYR A 98 20.74 6.29 -20.67
C TYR A 98 20.03 5.40 -21.70
N LEU A 99 18.71 5.54 -21.84
CA LEU A 99 17.95 4.75 -22.82
C LEU A 99 18.37 5.07 -24.25
N ARG A 100 18.72 6.33 -24.55
CA ARG A 100 19.25 6.71 -25.87
C ARG A 100 20.60 6.04 -26.12
N ALA A 101 21.51 6.08 -25.15
CA ALA A 101 22.81 5.41 -25.28
C ALA A 101 22.63 3.89 -25.48
N VAL A 102 21.70 3.27 -24.73
CA VAL A 102 21.37 1.85 -24.90
C VAL A 102 20.81 1.56 -26.29
N SER A 103 19.90 2.39 -26.83
CA SER A 103 19.39 2.19 -28.18
C SER A 103 20.49 2.32 -29.22
N GLU A 104 21.34 3.35 -29.12
CA GLU A 104 22.48 3.56 -30.03
C GLU A 104 23.44 2.35 -30.00
N THR A 105 23.74 1.80 -28.82
CA THR A 105 24.57 0.58 -28.73
C THR A 105 23.90 -0.65 -29.34
N ASN A 106 22.58 -0.79 -29.16
CA ASN A 106 21.83 -1.91 -29.75
C ASN A 106 21.71 -1.79 -31.27
N ASP A 107 21.64 -0.58 -31.80
CA ASP A 107 21.67 -0.32 -33.24
C ASP A 107 23.05 -0.69 -33.80
N ALA A 108 24.14 -0.22 -33.18
CA ALA A 108 25.50 -0.55 -33.60
C ALA A 108 25.81 -2.06 -33.55
N ILE A 109 25.33 -2.77 -32.54
CA ILE A 109 25.47 -4.25 -32.47
C ILE A 109 24.71 -4.93 -33.62
N ARG A 110 23.51 -4.44 -33.95
CA ARG A 110 22.73 -4.98 -35.07
C ARG A 110 23.42 -4.78 -36.41
N GLU A 111 23.95 -3.58 -36.65
CA GLU A 111 24.74 -3.29 -37.86
C GLU A 111 25.97 -4.20 -37.95
N ALA A 112 26.73 -4.35 -36.87
CA ALA A 112 27.90 -5.23 -36.84
C ALA A 112 27.55 -6.72 -37.10
N LEU A 113 26.41 -7.19 -36.60
CA LEU A 113 25.92 -8.55 -36.86
C LEU A 113 25.50 -8.73 -38.32
N GLU A 114 24.90 -7.71 -38.93
CA GLU A 114 24.52 -7.70 -40.35
C GLU A 114 25.77 -7.72 -41.24
N GLU A 115 26.76 -6.87 -40.96
CA GLU A 115 28.06 -6.88 -41.65
C GLU A 115 28.77 -8.23 -41.54
N PHE A 116 28.74 -8.85 -40.35
CA PHE A 116 29.33 -10.17 -40.13
C PHE A 116 28.59 -11.25 -40.93
N ALA A 117 27.26 -11.20 -41.00
CA ALA A 117 26.46 -12.12 -41.80
C ALA A 117 26.80 -11.98 -43.30
N GLU A 118 26.90 -10.76 -43.81
CA GLU A 118 27.29 -10.52 -45.19
C GLU A 118 28.73 -10.98 -45.48
N MET A 119 29.66 -10.74 -44.56
CA MET A 119 31.05 -11.22 -44.67
C MET A 119 31.10 -12.74 -44.80
N ARG A 120 30.35 -13.45 -43.95
CA ARG A 120 30.24 -14.90 -43.98
C ARG A 120 29.62 -15.41 -45.26
N GLU A 121 28.55 -14.79 -45.73
CA GLU A 121 27.91 -15.16 -47.00
C GLU A 121 28.86 -14.96 -48.19
N ARG A 122 29.63 -13.87 -48.21
CA ARG A 122 30.66 -13.63 -49.25
C ARG A 122 31.80 -14.65 -49.18
N GLU A 123 32.23 -15.04 -47.98
CA GLU A 123 33.23 -16.09 -47.80
C GLU A 123 32.73 -17.45 -48.28
N GLU A 124 31.49 -17.82 -47.94
CA GLU A 124 30.85 -19.05 -48.40
C GLU A 124 30.73 -19.05 -49.93
N LYS A 125 30.23 -17.98 -50.55
CA LYS A 125 30.19 -17.85 -52.02
C LYS A 125 31.56 -17.99 -52.66
N ARG A 126 32.61 -17.41 -52.07
CA ARG A 126 33.99 -17.57 -52.57
C ARG A 126 34.49 -19.01 -52.42
N ALA A 127 34.21 -19.65 -51.29
CA ALA A 127 34.57 -21.04 -51.05
C ALA A 127 33.81 -21.99 -51.98
N ASP A 128 32.56 -21.71 -52.31
CA ASP A 128 31.74 -22.47 -53.25
C ASP A 128 32.32 -22.40 -54.65
N LEU A 129 32.65 -21.19 -55.13
CA LEU A 129 33.32 -20.99 -56.41
C LEU A 129 34.68 -21.69 -56.46
N GLU A 130 35.47 -21.65 -55.38
CA GLU A 130 36.75 -22.36 -55.30
C GLU A 130 36.55 -23.89 -55.31
N ARG A 131 35.51 -24.41 -54.65
CA ARG A 131 35.13 -25.83 -54.69
C ARG A 131 34.73 -26.24 -56.10
N GLU A 132 33.88 -25.47 -56.76
CA GLU A 132 33.50 -25.70 -58.16
C GLU A 132 34.72 -25.67 -59.09
N GLU A 133 35.63 -24.72 -58.92
CA GLU A 133 36.85 -24.65 -59.72
C GLU A 133 37.75 -25.88 -59.48
N LYS A 134 37.93 -26.29 -58.22
CA LYS A 134 38.66 -27.53 -57.87
C LYS A 134 37.99 -28.78 -58.45
N GLU A 135 36.67 -28.85 -58.46
CA GLU A 135 35.94 -29.96 -59.09
C GLU A 135 36.15 -29.97 -60.61
N ARG A 136 36.12 -28.81 -61.27
CA ARG A 136 36.39 -28.70 -62.70
C ARG A 136 37.83 -29.09 -63.02
N ASP A 137 38.80 -28.66 -62.21
CA ASP A 137 40.19 -29.07 -62.35
C ASP A 137 40.36 -30.58 -62.12
N TYR A 138 39.69 -31.14 -61.12
CA TYR A 138 39.69 -32.58 -60.87
C TYR A 138 39.09 -33.37 -62.04
N GLN A 139 37.96 -32.91 -62.60
CA GLN A 139 37.35 -33.51 -63.78
C GLN A 139 38.28 -33.44 -64.99
N ALA A 140 38.95 -32.30 -65.22
CA ALA A 140 39.94 -32.17 -66.29
C ALA A 140 41.10 -33.17 -66.11
N ARG A 141 41.61 -33.34 -64.88
CA ARG A 141 42.66 -34.33 -64.59
C ARG A 141 42.19 -35.77 -64.78
N LYS A 142 40.93 -36.08 -64.42
CA LYS A 142 40.31 -37.41 -64.59
C LYS A 142 40.07 -37.74 -66.07
N MET A 143 39.62 -36.76 -66.83
CA MET A 143 39.29 -36.88 -68.26
C MET A 143 40.45 -36.48 -69.18
N HIS A 144 41.67 -36.31 -68.64
CA HIS A 144 42.85 -35.87 -69.38
C HIS A 144 43.15 -36.71 -70.63
N TYR A 145 42.73 -37.97 -70.66
CA TYR A 145 42.87 -38.86 -71.82
C TYR A 145 42.05 -38.45 -73.05
N LEU A 146 41.08 -37.53 -72.91
CA LEU A 146 40.27 -37.01 -74.03
C LEU A 146 40.93 -35.84 -74.78
N LEU A 147 42.14 -35.45 -74.36
CA LEU A 147 42.93 -34.39 -74.96
C LEU A 147 43.33 -34.72 -76.41
N SER A 148 43.29 -33.72 -77.29
CA SER A 148 43.72 -33.84 -78.67
C SER A 148 45.19 -34.24 -78.80
N THR A 149 45.47 -35.19 -79.67
CA THR A 149 46.84 -35.57 -80.03
C THR A 149 47.21 -34.99 -81.39
N LYS A 150 48.50 -35.04 -81.77
CA LYS A 150 48.96 -34.58 -83.09
C LYS A 150 48.33 -35.35 -84.25
N GLN A 151 47.87 -36.57 -84.01
CA GLN A 151 47.41 -37.50 -85.04
C GLN A 151 45.87 -37.62 -85.07
N ILE A 152 45.20 -37.44 -83.93
CA ILE A 152 43.74 -37.51 -83.80
C ILE A 152 43.23 -36.31 -82.98
N PRO A 153 42.30 -35.51 -83.52
CA PRO A 153 41.66 -34.42 -82.78
C PRO A 153 40.82 -34.96 -81.61
N GLY A 154 40.97 -34.35 -80.44
CA GLY A 154 40.20 -34.69 -79.23
C GLY A 154 38.74 -34.27 -79.34
N ILE A 155 37.87 -34.82 -78.48
CA ILE A 155 36.41 -34.54 -78.52
C ILE A 155 36.13 -33.02 -78.40
N TYR A 156 36.94 -32.31 -77.63
CA TYR A 156 36.80 -30.88 -77.36
C TYR A 156 37.61 -29.98 -78.31
N ASN A 157 38.34 -30.55 -79.29
CA ASN A 157 39.09 -29.82 -80.31
C ASN A 157 38.72 -30.28 -81.72
N SER A 158 37.46 -30.05 -82.11
CA SER A 158 36.94 -30.48 -83.41
C SER A 158 37.55 -29.67 -84.57
N PRO A 159 37.97 -30.31 -85.68
CA PRO A 159 38.52 -29.63 -86.85
C PRO A 159 37.58 -28.60 -87.52
N PHE A 160 36.28 -28.66 -87.19
CA PHE A 160 35.25 -27.77 -87.74
C PHE A 160 35.04 -26.49 -86.91
N ARG A 161 35.70 -26.36 -85.76
CA ARG A 161 35.67 -25.13 -84.94
C ARG A 161 36.92 -24.29 -85.21
N LYS A 162 36.73 -22.97 -85.21
CA LYS A 162 37.82 -22.00 -85.46
C LYS A 162 38.79 -21.89 -84.27
N ASP A 163 38.26 -21.98 -83.05
CA ASP A 163 39.02 -21.91 -81.80
C ASP A 163 38.76 -23.17 -80.95
N PRO A 164 39.78 -23.68 -80.21
CA PRO A 164 39.61 -24.79 -79.28
C PRO A 164 38.57 -24.47 -78.20
N ASP A 165 37.79 -25.47 -77.78
CA ASP A 165 36.83 -25.28 -76.69
C ASP A 165 37.55 -24.86 -75.39
N PRO A 166 36.98 -23.97 -74.55
CA PRO A 166 37.57 -23.61 -73.27
C PRO A 166 37.94 -24.81 -72.39
N TRP A 167 37.23 -25.94 -72.55
CA TRP A 167 37.55 -27.18 -71.87
C TRP A 167 38.84 -27.84 -72.37
N GLU A 168 39.14 -27.79 -73.67
CA GLU A 168 40.39 -28.29 -74.23
C GLU A 168 41.60 -27.52 -73.70
N LEU A 169 41.48 -26.18 -73.57
CA LEU A 169 42.54 -25.33 -73.01
C LEU A 169 42.83 -25.66 -71.53
N ARG A 170 41.81 -26.04 -70.76
CA ARG A 170 41.98 -26.50 -69.38
C ARG A 170 42.63 -27.88 -69.32
N LEU A 171 42.23 -28.82 -70.18
CA LEU A 171 42.85 -30.15 -70.27
C LEU A 171 44.35 -30.06 -70.60
N GLN A 172 44.76 -29.15 -71.49
CA GLN A 172 46.17 -28.91 -71.84
C GLN A 172 47.03 -28.44 -70.66
N LYS A 173 46.44 -27.66 -69.74
CA LYS A 173 47.12 -27.16 -68.53
C LYS A 173 47.14 -28.18 -67.40
N ALA A 174 46.16 -29.10 -67.37
CA ALA A 174 46.01 -30.09 -66.31
C ALA A 174 47.05 -31.21 -66.43
N LYS A 175 47.48 -31.77 -65.28
CA LYS A 175 48.34 -32.97 -65.25
C LYS A 175 47.47 -34.22 -65.00
N PRO A 176 47.64 -35.32 -65.76
CA PRO A 176 46.82 -36.51 -65.62
C PRO A 176 46.90 -37.05 -64.18
N LEU A 177 45.79 -37.61 -63.69
CA LEU A 177 45.79 -38.29 -62.39
C LEU A 177 46.80 -39.44 -62.44
N THR A 178 47.88 -39.32 -61.68
CA THR A 178 48.86 -40.39 -61.55
C THR A 178 48.24 -41.49 -60.71
N SER A 179 48.05 -42.68 -61.30
CA SER A 179 47.74 -43.87 -60.52
C SER A 179 48.92 -44.13 -59.59
N GLN A 180 48.75 -43.80 -58.32
CA GLN A 180 49.71 -44.16 -57.31
C GLN A 180 49.64 -45.68 -57.19
N ARG A 181 50.59 -46.39 -57.81
CA ARG A 181 50.86 -47.80 -57.52
C ARG A 181 50.97 -47.87 -55.99
N SER A 182 50.06 -48.59 -55.35
CA SER A 182 50.08 -48.74 -53.91
C SER A 182 51.49 -49.15 -53.52
N LYS A 183 52.22 -48.26 -52.84
CA LYS A 183 53.41 -48.70 -52.13
C LYS A 183 52.87 -49.75 -51.16
N VAL A 184 53.28 -50.99 -51.36
CA VAL A 184 53.12 -52.07 -50.39
C VAL A 184 53.49 -51.45 -49.05
N LYS A 185 52.50 -51.36 -48.14
CA LYS A 185 52.77 -50.91 -46.78
C LYS A 185 53.82 -51.85 -46.22
N GLU A 186 55.07 -51.40 -46.12
CA GLU A 186 56.02 -52.03 -45.21
C GLU A 186 55.35 -52.02 -43.84
N LYS A 187 55.15 -53.23 -43.30
CA LYS A 187 54.69 -53.40 -41.92
C LYS A 187 55.72 -52.73 -41.03
N HIS A 188 55.40 -51.55 -40.53
CA HIS A 188 56.21 -50.89 -39.53
C HIS A 188 56.11 -51.72 -38.25
N TRP A 189 57.21 -52.38 -37.89
CA TRP A 189 57.36 -53.00 -36.59
C TRP A 189 57.36 -51.88 -35.56
N ILE A 190 56.40 -51.93 -34.65
CA ILE A 190 56.29 -51.03 -33.51
C ILE A 190 57.59 -51.14 -32.72
N SER A 191 58.36 -50.05 -32.64
CA SER A 191 59.53 -49.95 -31.76
C SER A 191 59.09 -50.13 -30.30
N PRO A 192 59.76 -50.96 -29.49
CA PRO A 192 59.44 -51.13 -28.06
C PRO A 192 59.44 -49.84 -27.22
N SER A 193 59.95 -48.72 -27.75
CA SER A 193 59.88 -47.39 -27.08
C SER A 193 58.48 -46.76 -27.10
N SER A 194 57.61 -47.13 -28.04
CA SER A 194 56.20 -46.68 -28.07
C SER A 194 55.39 -47.26 -26.90
N TRP A 195 55.86 -48.34 -26.28
CA TRP A 195 55.23 -48.95 -25.11
C TRP A 195 55.44 -48.14 -23.82
N LEU A 196 56.48 -47.29 -23.76
CA LEU A 196 56.71 -46.40 -22.60
C LEU A 196 55.78 -45.17 -22.63
N GLU A 197 55.37 -44.71 -23.81
CA GLU A 197 54.29 -43.71 -23.95
C GLU A 197 52.91 -44.25 -23.54
N CYS A 198 52.71 -45.57 -23.50
CA CYS A 198 51.49 -46.16 -22.93
C CYS A 198 51.41 -46.03 -21.39
N THR A 199 52.50 -45.62 -20.72
CA THR A 199 52.52 -45.43 -19.26
C THR A 199 52.13 -44.01 -18.87
N SER A 200 52.39 -43.00 -19.71
CA SER A 200 51.85 -41.64 -19.52
C SER A 200 50.34 -41.58 -19.77
N ALA A 201 49.80 -42.50 -20.56
CA ALA A 201 48.36 -42.68 -20.76
C ALA A 201 47.64 -43.42 -19.60
N ARG A 202 48.36 -43.88 -18.56
CA ARG A 202 47.79 -44.56 -17.37
C ARG A 202 47.90 -43.74 -16.07
N SER A 203 48.21 -42.45 -16.13
CA SER A 203 47.75 -41.58 -15.05
C SER A 203 46.23 -41.49 -15.13
N PHE A 204 45.52 -41.69 -14.01
CA PHE A 204 44.09 -41.42 -13.91
C PHE A 204 43.76 -40.13 -14.68
N PRO A 205 42.76 -40.13 -15.57
CA PRO A 205 42.43 -38.93 -16.33
C PRO A 205 42.17 -37.82 -15.32
N ARG A 206 42.96 -36.75 -15.40
CA ARG A 206 42.63 -35.49 -14.74
C ARG A 206 41.27 -35.13 -15.32
N SER A 207 40.25 -35.06 -14.48
CA SER A 207 38.86 -34.88 -14.89
C SER A 207 38.72 -33.58 -15.67
N GLU A 208 38.89 -33.64 -16.98
CA GLU A 208 38.40 -32.63 -17.90
C GLU A 208 36.88 -32.64 -17.79
N ILE A 209 36.32 -31.44 -17.71
CA ILE A 209 34.88 -31.21 -17.67
C ILE A 209 34.30 -31.89 -18.91
N LEU A 210 33.53 -32.96 -18.68
CA LEU A 210 32.88 -33.71 -19.75
C LEU A 210 32.01 -32.75 -20.58
N PRO A 211 31.96 -32.91 -21.91
CA PRO A 211 31.00 -32.16 -22.73
C PRO A 211 29.58 -32.39 -22.18
N PRO A 212 28.66 -31.42 -22.32
CA PRO A 212 27.28 -31.59 -21.87
C PRO A 212 26.71 -32.87 -22.47
N ILE A 213 26.53 -33.89 -21.62
CA ILE A 213 25.93 -35.14 -22.05
C ILE A 213 24.45 -34.82 -22.24
N ASP A 214 23.97 -34.80 -23.48
CA ASP A 214 22.54 -34.93 -23.78
C ASP A 214 22.10 -36.32 -23.32
N ARG A 215 21.82 -36.44 -22.01
CA ARG A 215 21.42 -37.68 -21.36
C ARG A 215 20.01 -37.99 -21.84
N LYS A 216 19.88 -38.99 -22.72
CA LYS A 216 18.58 -39.61 -23.04
C LYS A 216 17.93 -40.08 -21.72
N GLN A 217 16.63 -39.83 -21.58
CA GLN A 217 15.83 -40.26 -20.43
C GLN A 217 16.06 -41.76 -20.17
N CYS A 218 16.49 -42.11 -18.96
CA CYS A 218 16.75 -43.49 -18.59
C CYS A 218 15.43 -44.29 -18.67
N GLN A 219 15.37 -45.37 -19.43
CA GLN A 219 14.17 -46.20 -19.49
C GLN A 219 13.96 -46.92 -18.15
N GLY A 220 12.84 -46.63 -17.49
CA GLY A 220 12.43 -47.21 -16.21
C GLY A 220 11.53 -46.26 -15.41
N PRO A 221 11.06 -46.64 -14.20
CA PRO A 221 10.28 -45.78 -13.32
C PRO A 221 11.18 -44.77 -12.57
N PHE A 222 12.18 -44.23 -13.25
CA PHE A 222 13.10 -43.26 -12.68
C PHE A 222 12.55 -41.85 -12.86
N ARG A 223 12.63 -41.04 -11.81
CA ARG A 223 12.23 -39.63 -11.85
C ARG A 223 13.12 -38.84 -12.79
N ASP A 224 12.57 -37.77 -13.36
CA ASP A 224 13.31 -36.91 -14.27
C ASP A 224 14.54 -36.30 -13.59
N ILE A 225 15.58 -36.04 -14.38
CA ILE A 225 16.87 -35.55 -13.85
C ILE A 225 16.66 -34.21 -13.14
N THR A 226 15.75 -33.38 -13.64
CA THR A 226 15.36 -32.11 -13.03
C THR A 226 14.78 -32.32 -11.63
N GLU A 227 13.80 -33.21 -11.47
CA GLU A 227 13.21 -33.55 -10.16
C GLU A 227 14.25 -34.09 -9.17
N VAL A 228 15.16 -34.95 -9.63
CA VAL A 228 16.19 -35.54 -8.77
C VAL A 228 17.19 -34.48 -8.30
N LEU A 229 17.58 -33.55 -9.19
CA LEU A 229 18.46 -32.45 -8.83
C LEU A 229 17.76 -31.45 -7.90
N GLU A 230 16.49 -31.13 -8.16
CA GLU A 230 15.67 -30.32 -7.27
C GLU A 230 15.53 -30.95 -5.89
N GLN A 231 15.34 -32.27 -5.80
CA GLN A 231 15.26 -32.99 -4.54
C GLN A 231 16.62 -33.05 -3.82
N ARG A 232 17.71 -33.27 -4.55
CA ARG A 232 19.07 -33.36 -4.00
C ARG A 232 19.57 -32.02 -3.47
N TYR A 233 19.26 -30.93 -4.17
CA TYR A 233 19.64 -29.58 -3.77
C TYR A 233 18.50 -28.83 -3.09
N LYS A 234 17.43 -29.52 -2.68
CA LYS A 234 16.37 -28.93 -1.87
C LYS A 234 17.02 -28.38 -0.60
N PRO A 235 16.95 -27.05 -0.36
CA PRO A 235 17.53 -26.47 0.84
C PRO A 235 16.87 -27.14 2.05
N LEU A 236 17.68 -27.46 3.06
CA LEU A 236 17.17 -28.03 4.30
C LEU A 236 16.17 -27.04 4.89
N GLU A 237 14.90 -27.45 4.98
CA GLU A 237 13.89 -26.67 5.69
C GLU A 237 14.32 -26.68 7.16
N PRO A 238 14.67 -25.51 7.74
CA PRO A 238 15.04 -25.46 9.14
C PRO A 238 13.88 -26.01 9.97
N THR A 239 14.17 -26.90 10.92
CA THR A 239 13.16 -27.37 11.88
C THR A 239 12.47 -26.17 12.53
N LEU A 240 11.22 -26.30 12.96
CA LEU A 240 10.44 -25.19 13.53
C LEU A 240 11.22 -24.37 14.59
N ARG A 241 12.04 -25.05 15.40
CA ARG A 241 12.95 -24.45 16.40
C ARG A 241 14.10 -23.59 15.87
N VAL A 242 14.46 -23.72 14.60
CA VAL A 242 15.52 -22.98 13.90
C VAL A 242 14.92 -21.90 12.99
N ALA A 243 13.72 -22.12 12.47
CA ALA A 243 12.98 -21.15 11.68
C ALA A 243 12.44 -19.99 12.55
N GLU A 244 11.98 -20.31 13.75
CA GLU A 244 11.45 -19.35 14.72
C GLU A 244 12.58 -18.79 15.60
N PRO A 245 12.89 -17.48 15.57
CA PRO A 245 13.88 -16.91 16.48
C PRO A 245 13.47 -17.12 17.93
N ILE A 246 14.43 -17.48 18.80
CA ILE A 246 14.21 -17.79 20.22
C ILE A 246 13.42 -16.69 20.97
N ASN A 247 13.44 -15.46 20.46
CA ASN A 247 12.76 -14.30 21.04
C ASN A 247 11.34 -14.04 20.52
N GLU A 248 10.73 -14.94 19.74
CA GLU A 248 9.39 -14.72 19.17
C GLU A 248 8.34 -14.30 20.20
N LEU A 249 8.35 -14.90 21.39
CA LEU A 249 7.43 -14.53 22.47
C LEU A 249 7.61 -13.06 22.89
N ASN A 250 8.86 -12.59 22.96
CA ASN A 250 9.18 -11.21 23.33
C ASN A 250 8.80 -10.24 22.22
N VAL A 251 9.07 -10.59 20.96
CA VAL A 251 8.71 -9.80 19.78
C VAL A 251 7.19 -9.69 19.65
N ALA A 252 6.45 -10.79 19.79
CA ALA A 252 4.99 -10.80 19.77
C ALA A 252 4.39 -9.95 20.90
N ARG A 253 4.98 -9.98 22.11
CA ARG A 253 4.54 -9.16 23.25
C ARG A 253 4.84 -7.67 23.04
N GLU A 254 5.91 -7.32 22.32
CA GLU A 254 6.20 -5.95 21.92
C GLU A 254 5.31 -5.45 20.78
N GLU A 255 4.99 -6.30 19.81
CA GLU A 255 4.02 -5.98 18.76
C GLU A 255 2.63 -5.77 19.32
N PHE A 256 2.20 -6.59 20.27
CA PHE A 256 0.93 -6.40 20.96
C PHE A 256 0.89 -5.06 21.70
N ARG A 257 1.94 -4.73 22.46
CA ARG A 257 2.07 -3.41 23.11
C ARG A 257 2.05 -2.26 22.10
N ARG A 258 2.69 -2.41 20.94
CA ARG A 258 2.65 -1.41 19.86
C ARG A 258 1.24 -1.26 19.28
N GLN A 259 0.50 -2.35 19.08
CA GLN A 259 -0.88 -2.30 18.61
C GLN A 259 -1.83 -1.65 19.63
N GLU A 260 -1.68 -1.96 20.91
CA GLU A 260 -2.41 -1.27 21.98
C GLU A 260 -2.06 0.21 22.04
N TRP A 261 -0.78 0.56 21.90
CA TRP A 261 -0.34 1.95 21.88
C TRP A 261 -0.88 2.71 20.66
N MET A 262 -0.95 2.08 19.49
CA MET A 262 -1.62 2.65 18.31
C MET A 262 -3.14 2.82 18.48
N ARG A 263 -3.77 1.99 19.32
CA ARG A 263 -5.20 2.10 19.66
C ARG A 263 -5.46 3.12 20.76
N ASN A 264 -4.44 3.51 21.54
CA ASN A 264 -4.58 4.51 22.58
C ASN A 264 -4.78 5.90 21.96
N VAL A 265 -5.96 6.48 22.21
CA VAL A 265 -6.31 7.83 21.77
C VAL A 265 -5.53 8.91 22.56
N HIS A 266 -4.96 8.54 23.71
CA HIS A 266 -4.18 9.45 24.55
C HIS A 266 -3.07 8.71 25.32
N ASP A 267 -1.86 9.27 25.30
CA ASP A 267 -0.70 8.80 26.11
C ASP A 267 -0.78 9.09 27.62
N ASN A 268 -1.77 9.85 28.08
CA ASN A 268 -1.86 10.18 29.51
C ASN A 268 -2.45 8.99 30.26
N MET A 269 -1.74 8.54 31.29
CA MET A 269 -2.27 7.57 32.24
C MET A 269 -3.60 8.07 32.81
N PHE A 270 -4.64 7.22 32.77
CA PHE A 270 -5.95 7.56 33.31
C PHE A 270 -5.83 7.71 34.83
N LEU A 271 -5.68 8.95 35.29
CA LEU A 271 -5.67 9.27 36.70
C LEU A 271 -7.11 9.35 37.21
N PRO A 272 -7.42 8.83 38.41
CA PRO A 272 -8.73 8.98 39.01
C PRO A 272 -9.11 10.47 39.11
N PHE A 273 -10.38 10.76 38.81
CA PHE A 273 -10.92 12.12 38.64
C PHE A 273 -10.62 13.08 39.81
N SER A 274 -10.36 12.55 41.01
CA SER A 274 -10.05 13.31 42.23
C SER A 274 -8.66 13.98 42.24
N SER A 275 -7.76 13.62 41.31
CA SER A 275 -6.35 14.07 41.33
C SER A 275 -5.94 14.96 40.14
N TYR A 276 -6.73 14.98 39.05
CA TYR A 276 -6.30 15.55 37.76
C TYR A 276 -6.09 17.08 37.77
N HIS A 277 -6.72 17.80 38.70
CA HIS A 277 -6.69 19.26 38.77
C HIS A 277 -5.79 19.84 39.86
N LYS A 278 -5.25 19.03 40.78
CA LYS A 278 -4.52 19.56 41.94
C LYS A 278 -3.12 20.10 41.60
N ASN A 279 -2.51 19.60 40.51
CA ASN A 279 -1.10 19.89 40.19
C ASN A 279 -0.87 20.56 38.82
N LYS A 280 -1.92 20.82 38.03
CA LYS A 280 -1.77 21.50 36.73
C LYS A 280 -1.99 23.00 36.88
N LYS A 281 -0.89 23.78 36.81
CA LYS A 281 -0.96 25.24 36.58
C LYS A 281 -1.65 25.46 35.23
N TYR A 282 -2.71 26.26 35.21
CA TYR A 282 -3.42 26.61 34.00
C TYR A 282 -2.51 27.42 33.05
N THR A 283 -2.22 26.88 31.87
CA THR A 283 -1.48 27.56 30.80
C THR A 283 -2.48 28.09 29.77
N PRO A 284 -2.64 29.42 29.62
CA PRO A 284 -3.56 29.99 28.64
C PRO A 284 -3.11 29.70 27.20
N LEU A 285 -4.06 29.45 26.28
CA LEU A 285 -3.74 29.30 24.85
C LEU A 285 -3.22 30.62 24.26
N MET A 286 -2.33 30.56 23.26
CA MET A 286 -1.72 31.74 22.60
C MET A 286 -2.75 32.76 22.06
N HIS A 287 -3.99 32.35 21.81
CA HIS A 287 -5.07 33.22 21.33
C HIS A 287 -5.76 34.01 22.47
N SER A 288 -5.47 33.66 23.72
CA SER A 288 -5.97 34.33 24.93
C SER A 288 -4.95 35.31 25.55
N SER A 289 -3.71 35.34 25.04
CA SER A 289 -2.69 36.31 25.42
C SER A 289 -2.77 37.56 24.53
N SER A 290 -3.77 38.40 24.78
CA SER A 290 -3.85 39.74 24.17
C SER A 290 -3.06 40.75 25.01
N LYS A 291 -2.58 41.84 24.40
CA LYS A 291 -1.88 42.96 25.09
C LYS A 291 -2.74 43.59 26.19
N TYR A 292 -4.05 43.48 26.04
CA TYR A 292 -5.05 43.72 27.09
C TYR A 292 -5.36 42.35 27.70
N GLY A 293 -5.08 42.13 28.98
CA GLY A 293 -5.19 40.82 29.63
C GLY A 293 -6.57 40.13 29.46
N PRO A 294 -6.74 38.89 29.96
CA PRO A 294 -7.95 38.13 29.73
C PRO A 294 -9.18 38.93 30.17
N ASN A 295 -10.10 39.19 29.25
CA ASN A 295 -11.41 39.73 29.61
C ASN A 295 -12.04 38.73 30.58
N PHE A 296 -12.28 39.15 31.83
CA PHE A 296 -12.95 38.34 32.83
C PHE A 296 -14.36 38.00 32.35
N TYR A 297 -14.48 36.90 31.61
CA TYR A 297 -15.76 36.39 31.19
C TYR A 297 -16.51 35.93 32.45
N GLY A 298 -17.45 36.76 32.90
CA GLY A 298 -18.32 36.49 34.04
C GLY A 298 -18.27 37.47 35.21
N SER A 299 -17.38 38.47 35.26
CA SER A 299 -17.24 39.30 36.48
C SER A 299 -17.51 40.80 36.34
N ARG A 300 -18.02 41.31 35.19
CA ARG A 300 -18.30 42.75 35.13
C ARG A 300 -19.53 43.22 34.35
N HIS A 301 -19.92 42.59 33.23
CA HIS A 301 -20.88 43.26 32.32
C HIS A 301 -22.06 42.42 31.82
N PHE A 302 -22.14 41.13 32.15
CA PHE A 302 -23.23 40.29 31.63
C PHE A 302 -24.46 40.26 32.53
N ARG A 303 -24.33 40.65 33.82
CA ARG A 303 -25.41 40.75 34.83
C ARG A 303 -25.02 41.66 36.02
N ASP A 304 -24.51 42.87 35.76
CA ASP A 304 -24.18 43.78 36.85
C ASP A 304 -25.44 44.50 37.32
N GLU A 305 -26.06 44.01 38.39
CA GLU A 305 -27.07 44.76 39.16
C GLU A 305 -26.32 45.76 40.03
N ASN A 306 -26.17 46.99 39.54
CA ASN A 306 -25.48 48.05 40.26
C ASN A 306 -26.26 48.37 41.57
N PRO A 307 -25.82 47.90 42.75
CA PRO A 307 -26.65 47.93 43.96
C PRO A 307 -26.84 49.36 44.48
N LYS A 308 -25.96 50.29 44.06
CA LYS A 308 -26.03 51.72 44.39
C LYS A 308 -26.96 52.52 43.48
N LYS A 309 -27.48 51.92 42.40
CA LYS A 309 -28.39 52.62 41.47
C LYS A 309 -29.80 52.80 42.04
N TRP A 310 -30.15 52.01 43.07
CA TRP A 310 -31.47 51.97 43.69
C TRP A 310 -31.47 52.39 45.18
N ILE A 311 -30.30 52.72 45.73
CA ILE A 311 -30.18 53.30 47.07
C ILE A 311 -30.19 54.81 46.86
N CYS A 312 -31.37 55.42 47.02
CA CYS A 312 -31.54 56.86 47.05
C CYS A 312 -31.85 57.23 48.50
N ASP A 313 -31.17 58.22 49.08
CA ASP A 313 -31.43 58.71 50.45
C ASP A 313 -32.77 59.48 50.59
N LYS A 314 -33.68 59.30 49.63
CA LYS A 314 -34.99 59.95 49.59
C LYS A 314 -36.08 58.91 49.79
N ASP A 315 -36.92 59.13 50.80
CA ASP A 315 -38.10 58.31 51.02
C ASP A 315 -39.05 58.37 49.82
N PHE A 316 -39.76 57.26 49.56
CA PHE A 316 -40.69 57.16 48.43
C PHE A 316 -41.83 58.19 48.56
N GLN A 317 -41.97 59.07 47.57
CA GLN A 317 -43.11 59.99 47.47
C GLN A 317 -44.36 59.24 46.98
N THR A 318 -45.42 59.21 47.79
CA THR A 318 -46.73 58.68 47.39
C THR A 318 -47.43 59.67 46.47
N VAL A 319 -47.63 59.28 45.21
CA VAL A 319 -48.28 60.11 44.16
C VAL A 319 -49.82 60.12 44.29
N LEU A 320 -50.39 59.20 45.09
CA LEU A 320 -51.82 59.09 45.35
C LEU A 320 -52.09 59.13 46.86
N PRO A 321 -53.20 59.75 47.30
CA PRO A 321 -53.58 59.73 48.71
C PRO A 321 -53.81 58.28 49.16
N SER A 322 -53.17 57.90 50.26
CA SER A 322 -53.30 56.55 50.82
C SER A 322 -54.74 56.32 51.28
N PHE A 323 -55.33 55.18 50.91
CA PHE A 323 -56.59 54.73 51.51
C PHE A 323 -56.45 54.66 53.04
N ASP A 324 -57.44 55.15 53.79
CA ASP A 324 -57.42 55.24 55.26
C ASP A 324 -57.09 53.91 55.95
N LEU A 325 -57.46 52.78 55.33
CA LEU A 325 -57.16 51.45 55.83
C LEU A 325 -55.65 51.18 55.95
N PHE A 326 -54.84 51.75 55.05
CA PHE A 326 -53.40 51.51 54.98
C PHE A 326 -52.56 52.66 55.56
N SER A 327 -53.17 53.79 55.92
CA SER A 327 -52.47 54.94 56.51
C SER A 327 -51.83 54.62 57.87
N LYS A 328 -52.35 53.59 58.57
CA LYS A 328 -51.86 53.08 59.86
C LYS A 328 -50.85 51.94 59.73
N TYR A 329 -50.71 51.36 58.54
CA TYR A 329 -49.84 50.20 58.32
C TYR A 329 -48.37 50.64 58.38
N GLY A 330 -47.61 50.10 59.35
CA GLY A 330 -46.20 50.46 59.57
C GLY A 330 -45.94 51.65 60.50
N LYS A 331 -46.95 52.46 60.84
CA LYS A 331 -46.81 53.54 61.84
C LYS A 331 -46.97 53.06 63.29
N LEU A 332 -47.59 51.89 63.51
CA LEU A 332 -47.83 51.32 64.83
C LEU A 332 -46.68 50.43 65.34
N TYR A 333 -45.63 50.23 64.55
CA TYR A 333 -44.49 49.41 64.94
C TYR A 333 -43.22 50.25 64.93
N SER A 334 -42.93 50.88 66.07
CA SER A 334 -41.61 51.43 66.34
C SER A 334 -40.60 50.29 66.46
N LYS A 335 -39.39 50.50 65.90
CA LYS A 335 -38.29 49.53 65.78
C LYS A 335 -37.69 49.07 67.12
N ALA A 336 -38.30 49.44 68.26
CA ALA A 336 -37.83 49.11 69.60
C ALA A 336 -38.97 49.01 70.65
N GLY A 337 -40.13 48.44 70.30
CA GLY A 337 -41.01 47.80 71.30
C GLY A 337 -41.62 48.68 72.40
N GLN A 338 -41.81 49.98 72.20
CA GLN A 338 -42.72 50.79 73.03
C GLN A 338 -43.95 51.18 72.20
N ILE A 339 -45.12 50.82 72.72
CA ILE A 339 -46.43 51.18 72.19
C ILE A 339 -46.75 52.59 72.68
N ILE A 340 -47.17 53.48 71.77
CA ILE A 340 -48.00 54.63 72.11
C ILE A 340 -49.44 54.25 71.79
#